data_AF-A0A6S7BR13-F1
#
_entry.id   AF-A0A6S7BR13-F1
#
_cell.length_a   1.000
_cell.length_b   1.000
_cell.length_c   1.000
_cell.angle_alpha   90.00
_cell.angle_beta   90.00
_cell.angle_gamma   90.00
#
_symmetry.space_group_name_H-M   'P 1'
#
loop_
_entity.id
_entity.type
_entity.pdbx_description
1 polymer ?
#
loop_
_entity_poly.entity_id
_entity_poly.type
_entity_poly.pdbx_seq_one_letter_code
_entity_poly.pdbx_strand_id
1 'polypeptide(L)'
;MARTRVNAEREHRIEMEVVVDAYTEEERATSWHCYLEEQLSFPFEAGIRKAMASSPLRPGEHVSVTGLAHEDLCRVGIFVWVRWGQRDVVAPWPRSFP
;
A
#
# COMPACT_ATOMS: atom_id res chain seq x y z
N MET A 1 -19.30 11.68 0.45
CA MET A 1 -18.18 11.05 -0.29
C MET A 1 -17.74 12.02 -1.38
N ALA A 2 -16.51 12.55 -1.31
CA ALA A 2 -16.00 13.38 -2.39
C ALA A 2 -15.80 12.49 -3.63
N ARG A 3 -16.55 12.73 -4.70
CA ARG A 3 -16.28 12.13 -6.00
C ARG A 3 -14.93 12.68 -6.47
N THR A 4 -13.87 11.92 -6.26
CA THR A 4 -12.57 12.19 -6.89
C THR A 4 -12.82 12.26 -8.39
N ARG A 5 -12.42 13.37 -9.03
CA ARG A 5 -12.50 13.48 -10.49
C ARG A 5 -11.72 12.31 -11.09
N VAL A 6 -12.34 11.63 -12.06
CA VAL A 6 -11.66 10.57 -12.81
C VAL A 6 -10.44 11.19 -13.47
N ASN A 7 -9.27 10.63 -13.18
CA ASN A 7 -8.03 11.02 -13.82
C ASN A 7 -7.73 9.94 -14.88
N ALA A 8 -7.95 10.28 -16.15
CA ALA A 8 -7.79 9.33 -17.25
C ALA A 8 -6.36 8.76 -17.33
N GLU A 9 -5.33 9.54 -17.01
CA GLU A 9 -3.94 9.04 -16.98
C GLU A 9 -3.74 8.01 -15.86
N ARG A 10 -4.36 8.24 -14.70
CA ARG A 10 -4.29 7.28 -13.59
C ARG A 10 -5.03 6.00 -13.93
N GLU A 11 -6.24 6.08 -14.47
CA GLU A 11 -7.02 4.89 -14.84
C GLU A 11 -6.31 4.12 -15.96
N HIS A 12 -5.79 4.82 -16.98
CA HIS A 12 -5.01 4.20 -18.04
C HIS A 12 -3.77 3.48 -17.51
N ARG A 13 -3.05 4.09 -16.57
CA ARG A 13 -1.91 3.44 -15.92
C ARG A 13 -2.32 2.21 -15.12
N ILE A 14 -3.46 2.27 -14.41
CA ILE A 14 -3.97 1.11 -13.69
C ILE A 14 -4.26 -0.02 -14.68
N GLU A 15 -4.98 0.25 -15.75
CA GLU A 15 -5.37 -0.76 -16.75
C GLU A 15 -4.17 -1.31 -17.54
N MET A 16 -3.23 -0.44 -17.93
CA MET A 16 -2.15 -0.77 -18.86
C MET A 16 -0.79 -1.08 -18.21
N GLU A 17 -0.63 -0.84 -16.91
CA GLU A 17 0.61 -1.18 -16.18
C GLU A 17 0.35 -2.03 -14.94
N VAL A 18 -0.77 -1.82 -14.23
CA VAL A 18 -0.99 -2.45 -12.92
C VAL A 18 -1.82 -3.73 -12.99
N VAL A 19 -2.90 -3.77 -13.78
CA VAL A 19 -3.79 -4.94 -13.87
C VAL A 19 -3.81 -5.54 -15.28
N VAL A 20 -2.72 -5.36 -16.03
CA VAL A 20 -2.54 -5.97 -17.36
C VAL A 20 -2.67 -7.47 -17.22
N ASP A 21 -3.62 -8.05 -17.95
CA ASP A 21 -3.92 -9.48 -17.93
C ASP A 21 -4.30 -10.07 -16.55
N ALA A 22 -4.71 -9.22 -15.61
CA ALA A 22 -5.21 -9.65 -14.31
C ALA A 22 -6.74 -9.83 -14.35
N TYR A 23 -7.18 -11.07 -14.59
CA TYR A 23 -8.58 -11.42 -14.81
C TYR A 23 -9.31 -11.76 -13.50
N THR A 24 -8.59 -12.28 -12.51
CA THR A 24 -9.10 -12.65 -11.19
C THR A 24 -8.73 -11.61 -10.12
N GLU A 25 -9.46 -11.62 -8.99
CA GLU A 25 -9.15 -10.76 -7.85
C GLU A 25 -7.75 -11.05 -7.26
N GLU A 26 -7.31 -12.30 -7.35
CA GLU A 26 -6.02 -12.77 -6.86
C GLU A 26 -4.88 -12.24 -7.74
N GLU A 27 -5.00 -12.41 -9.06
CA GLU A 27 -4.03 -11.87 -10.01
C GLU A 27 -3.93 -10.35 -9.87
N ARG A 28 -5.07 -9.64 -9.73
CA ARG A 28 -5.05 -8.19 -9.53
C ARG A 28 -4.31 -7.82 -8.26
N ALA A 29 -4.54 -8.55 -7.18
CA ALA A 29 -3.89 -8.32 -5.91
C ALA A 29 -2.36 -8.51 -5.99
N THR A 30 -1.92 -9.58 -6.66
CA THR A 30 -0.50 -9.84 -6.93
C THR A 30 0.09 -8.77 -7.85
N SER A 31 -0.56 -8.37 -8.94
CA SER A 31 -0.04 -7.34 -9.83
C SER A 31 0.08 -5.98 -9.14
N TRP A 32 -0.84 -5.62 -8.24
CA TRP A 32 -0.70 -4.44 -7.38
C TRP A 32 0.52 -4.53 -6.45
N HIS A 33 0.78 -5.70 -5.89
CA HIS A 33 1.95 -5.92 -5.03
C HIS A 33 3.26 -5.75 -5.81
N CYS A 34 3.41 -6.45 -6.94
CA CYS A 34 4.57 -6.33 -7.80
C CYS A 34 4.79 -4.88 -8.29
N TYR A 35 3.72 -4.22 -8.77
CA TYR A 35 3.82 -2.84 -9.24
C TYR A 35 4.27 -1.88 -8.13
N LEU A 36 3.73 -2.02 -6.91
CA LEU A 36 4.14 -1.18 -5.79
C LEU A 36 5.57 -1.50 -5.34
N GLU A 37 6.00 -2.76 -5.40
CA GLU A 37 7.36 -3.15 -5.06
C GLU A 37 8.38 -2.48 -5.99
N GLU A 38 8.08 -2.42 -7.29
CA GLU A 38 8.93 -1.81 -8.30
C GLU A 38 8.93 -0.27 -8.23
N GLN A 39 7.76 0.34 -7.95
CA GLN A 39 7.61 1.79 -7.99
C GLN A 39 8.02 2.48 -6.69
N LEU A 40 7.99 1.79 -5.56
CA LEU A 40 8.32 2.37 -4.26
C LEU A 40 9.79 2.19 -3.95
N SER A 41 10.45 3.30 -3.61
CA SER A 41 11.81 3.27 -3.08
C SER A 41 11.78 3.13 -1.56
N PHE A 42 12.31 2.02 -1.06
CA PHE A 42 12.43 1.77 0.38
C PHE A 42 13.85 2.07 0.89
N PRO A 43 14.00 2.57 2.13
CA PRO A 43 12.93 2.98 3.05
C PRO A 43 12.42 4.41 2.77
N PHE A 44 11.15 4.67 3.09
CA PHE A 44 10.55 6.03 3.02
C PHE A 44 9.71 6.34 4.26
N GLU A 45 9.51 7.62 4.59
CA GLU A 45 8.68 8.01 5.73
C GLU A 45 7.21 8.18 5.33
N ALA A 46 6.29 7.65 6.14
CA ALA A 46 4.86 7.76 5.93
C ALA A 46 4.10 8.02 7.23
N GLY A 47 3.01 8.80 7.14
CA GLY A 47 2.08 9.01 8.24
C GLY A 47 1.02 7.91 8.30
N ILE A 48 0.85 7.29 9.47
CA ILE A 48 -0.25 6.35 9.73
C ILE A 48 -1.55 7.12 9.81
N ARG A 49 -2.56 6.77 9.00
CA ARG A 49 -3.90 7.37 9.07
C ARG A 49 -4.95 6.47 9.72
N LYS A 50 -4.77 5.16 9.63
CA LYS A 50 -5.73 4.18 10.16
C LYS A 50 -4.99 3.27 11.13
N ALA A 51 -5.43 3.27 12.38
CA ALA A 51 -4.99 2.26 13.33
C ALA A 51 -5.57 0.90 12.92
N MET A 52 -4.76 -0.13 13.08
CA MET A 52 -5.18 -1.52 12.95
C MET A 52 -5.16 -2.12 14.36
N ALA A 53 -6.21 -2.83 14.77
CA ALA A 53 -6.31 -3.34 16.14
C ALA A 53 -5.15 -4.28 16.53
N SER A 54 -4.55 -4.95 15.55
CA SER A 54 -3.38 -5.82 15.71
C SER A 54 -2.04 -5.06 15.69
N SER A 55 -2.04 -3.74 15.49
CA SER A 55 -0.83 -2.91 15.41
C SER A 55 -0.83 -1.84 16.51
N PRO A 56 0.30 -1.62 17.20
CA PRO A 56 0.43 -0.59 18.24
C PRO A 56 0.41 0.86 17.70
N LEU A 57 0.40 1.04 16.38
CA LEU A 57 0.55 2.34 15.73
C LEU A 57 -0.68 3.23 15.86
N ARG A 58 -0.47 4.51 16.16
CA ARG A 58 -1.55 5.49 16.28
C ARG A 58 -1.73 6.31 15.00
N PRO A 59 -2.97 6.72 14.67
CA PRO A 59 -3.20 7.67 13.59
C PRO A 59 -2.47 8.99 13.88
N GLY A 60 -1.81 9.56 12.88
CA GLY A 60 -0.99 10.77 12.97
C GLY A 60 0.50 10.52 13.26
N GLU A 61 0.89 9.28 13.55
CA GLU A 61 2.30 8.93 13.80
C GLU A 61 3.07 8.76 12.49
N HIS A 62 4.30 9.29 12.44
CA HIS A 62 5.21 9.10 11.30
C HIS A 62 6.08 7.88 11.54
N VAL A 63 6.10 6.96 10.59
CA VAL A 63 6.88 5.73 10.64
C VAL A 63 7.72 5.58 9.38
N SER A 64 8.82 4.85 9.48
CA SER A 64 9.64 4.52 8.32
C SER A 64 9.16 3.21 7.71
N VAL A 65 8.61 3.27 6.50
CA VAL A 65 8.20 2.10 5.72
C VAL A 65 9.45 1.45 5.13
N THR A 66 9.66 0.17 5.43
CA THR A 66 10.86 -0.59 5.04
C THR A 66 10.62 -1.54 3.87
N GLY A 67 9.37 -1.89 3.58
CA GLY A 67 9.02 -2.78 2.47
C GLY A 67 7.53 -3.09 2.41
N LEU A 68 7.11 -3.81 1.37
CA LEU A 68 5.77 -4.43 1.32
C LEU A 68 5.74 -5.67 2.20
N ALA A 69 4.58 -5.92 2.84
CA ALA A 69 4.35 -7.14 3.59
C ALA A 69 3.98 -8.31 2.64
N HIS A 70 3.87 -9.51 3.20
CA HIS A 70 3.76 -10.76 2.44
C HIS A 70 2.58 -10.78 1.45
N GLU A 71 2.82 -11.35 0.26
CA GLU A 71 1.86 -11.38 -0.85
C GLU A 71 0.54 -12.09 -0.51
N ASP A 72 0.56 -13.09 0.37
CA ASP A 72 -0.63 -13.77 0.90
C ASP A 72 -1.70 -12.83 1.48
N LEU A 73 -1.30 -11.65 1.99
CA LEU A 73 -2.23 -10.65 2.50
C LEU A 73 -2.91 -9.83 1.39
N CYS A 74 -2.42 -9.89 0.15
CA CYS A 74 -2.95 -9.09 -0.96
C CYS A 74 -4.42 -9.38 -1.26
N ARG A 75 -4.90 -10.59 -0.95
CA ARG A 75 -6.33 -10.97 -1.06
C ARG A 75 -7.26 -10.04 -0.25
N VAL A 76 -6.76 -9.50 0.87
CA VAL A 76 -7.52 -8.60 1.76
C VAL A 76 -7.06 -7.14 1.67
N GLY A 77 -5.86 -6.89 1.13
CA GLY A 77 -5.36 -5.56 0.80
C GLY A 77 -3.84 -5.46 0.81
N ILE A 78 -3.33 -4.26 0.53
CA ILE A 78 -1.89 -4.00 0.57
C ILE A 78 -1.45 -3.64 1.99
N PHE A 79 -0.44 -4.35 2.47
CA PHE A 79 0.20 -4.12 3.76
C PHE A 79 1.68 -3.82 3.57
N VAL A 80 2.24 -3.07 4.51
CA VAL A 80 3.64 -2.68 4.51
C VAL A 80 4.30 -3.00 5.85
N TRP A 81 5.59 -3.28 5.78
CA TRP A 81 6.46 -3.31 6.94
C TRP A 81 6.85 -1.89 7.30
N VAL A 82 6.65 -1.55 8.57
CA VAL A 82 7.06 -0.26 9.12
C VAL A 82 7.96 -0.46 10.33
N ARG A 83 9.07 0.27 10.35
CA ARG A 83 9.98 0.37 11.48
C ARG A 83 9.38 1.35 12.48
N TRP A 84 9.02 0.84 13.65
CA TRP A 84 8.57 1.62 14.80
C TRP A 84 9.54 1.43 15.97
N GLY A 85 10.40 2.43 16.18
CA GLY A 85 11.51 2.33 17.13
C GLY A 85 12.49 1.21 16.76
N GLN A 86 12.54 0.16 17.59
CA GLN A 86 13.39 -1.03 17.41
C GLN A 86 12.63 -2.25 16.88
N ARG A 87 11.34 -2.11 16.53
CA ARG A 87 10.48 -3.22 16.10
C ARG A 87 9.94 -2.98 14.70
N ASP A 88 9.80 -4.05 13.95
CA ASP A 88 9.10 -4.03 12.66
C ASP A 88 7.64 -4.46 12.89
N VAL A 89 6.72 -3.67 12.34
CA VAL A 89 5.29 -3.83 12.53
C VAL A 89 4.62 -3.85 11.17
N VAL A 90 3.58 -4.67 11.01
CA VAL A 90 2.75 -4.64 9.80
C VAL A 90 1.68 -3.57 9.95
N ALA A 91 1.56 -2.71 8.95
CA ALA A 91 0.50 -1.71 8.85
C ALA A 91 -0.18 -1.78 7.48
N PRO A 92 -1.48 -1.46 7.38
CA PRO A 92 -2.12 -1.28 6.08
C PRO A 92 -1.48 -0.11 5.33
N TRP A 93 -1.49 -0.18 3.99
CA TRP A 93 -0.90 0.85 3.13
C TRP A 93 -1.32 2.28 3.57
N PRO A 94 -0.37 3.12 3.99
CA PRO A 94 -0.68 4.48 4.38
C PRO A 94 -1.03 5.28 3.12
N ARG A 95 -2.18 5.96 3.13
CA ARG A 95 -2.46 6.97 2.12
C ARG A 95 -1.60 8.20 2.40
N SER A 96 -0.37 8.20 1.90
CA SER A 96 0.50 9.37 1.87
C SER A 96 -0.05 10.39 0.88
N PHE A 97 -0.19 11.64 1.32
CA PHE A 97 -0.36 12.84 0.48
C PHE A 97 0.22 13.99 1.31
N PRO A 98 1.14 14.82 0.80
CA PRO A 98 0.99 16.25 0.95
C PRO A 98 -0.19 16.74 0.11
#